data_AF-A0A0Q5TB83-F1
#
_entry.id   AF-A0A0Q5TB83-F1
#
_cell.length_a   1.000
_cell.length_b   1.000
_cell.length_c   1.000
_cell.angle_alpha   90.00
_cell.angle_beta   90.00
_cell.angle_gamma   90.00
#
_symmetry.space_group_name_H-M   'P 1'
#
loop_
_entity.id
_entity.type
_entity.pdbx_description
1 polymer ?
#
loop_
_entity_poly.entity_id
_entity_poly.type
_entity_poly.pdbx_seq_one_letter_code
_entity_poly.pdbx_strand_id
1 'polypeptide(L)'
;MTMMPTVFGFQALSPVFHTLVVELCFYLFVLFILIFKGWNKILLIITVLLSLFAIGQFFPATRNAYFMFTPFIAGMLFYFINAKKFTPWKVYTLALVNFCFALKGSMLLTEDIDRYYKIPHSANYFVMGGIITLLYLTFLLISLKKINIPGYPFLKKLGEIAYPFFLFHIFFLGVYWHFRNTIQADILLWGLMIFIGLICWGLNVFVEKPLSKIVSLILVFIFNVFRKRDISVKSESLTHQF
;
A
#
# COMPACT_ATOMS: atom_id res chain seq x y z
N MET A 1 6.56 -11.38 17.72
CA MET A 1 6.49 -10.18 16.86
C MET A 1 5.10 -10.18 16.20
N THR A 2 4.22 -9.25 16.57
CA THR A 2 2.89 -9.11 15.94
C THR A 2 2.92 -7.93 14.97
N MET A 3 2.17 -8.02 13.87
CA MET A 3 2.01 -6.93 12.89
C MET A 3 1.17 -5.76 13.43
N MET A 4 0.47 -5.97 14.55
CA MET A 4 -0.38 -4.99 15.24
C MET A 4 0.00 -4.88 16.73
N PRO A 5 1.21 -4.41 17.08
CA PRO A 5 1.63 -4.33 18.48
C PRO A 5 0.71 -3.43 19.31
N THR A 6 0.18 -2.38 18.69
CA THR A 6 -0.71 -1.40 19.31
C THR A 6 -2.07 -1.97 19.73
N VAL A 7 -2.58 -3.01 19.04
CA VAL A 7 -3.83 -3.69 19.42
C VAL A 7 -3.67 -4.43 20.75
N PHE A 8 -2.44 -4.89 21.05
CA PHE A 8 -2.11 -5.58 22.29
C PHE A 8 -1.51 -4.65 23.35
N GLY A 9 -1.63 -3.33 23.18
CA GLY A 9 -1.12 -2.33 24.13
C GLY A 9 0.40 -2.10 24.08
N PHE A 10 1.10 -2.68 23.10
CA PHE A 10 2.54 -2.44 22.91
C PHE A 10 2.79 -1.29 21.93
N GLN A 11 3.82 -0.50 22.20
CA GLN A 11 4.26 0.53 21.26
C GLN A 11 4.84 -0.10 19.99
N ALA A 12 4.56 0.50 18.84
CA ALA A 12 5.14 0.05 17.58
C ALA A 12 6.66 0.32 17.58
N LEU A 13 7.46 -0.74 17.49
CA LEU A 13 8.92 -0.67 17.43
C LEU A 13 9.43 0.08 16.18
N SER A 14 8.64 0.10 15.11
CA SER A 14 8.97 0.78 13.86
C SER A 14 7.71 1.37 13.20
N PRO A 15 7.77 2.58 12.63
CA PRO A 15 6.69 3.15 11.82
C PRO A 15 6.29 2.28 10.62
N VAL A 16 7.16 1.37 10.16
CA VAL A 16 6.85 0.37 9.11
C VAL A 16 5.62 -0.48 9.47
N PHE A 17 5.42 -0.78 10.75
CA PHE A 17 4.25 -1.55 11.17
C PHE A 17 2.95 -0.77 10.97
N HIS A 18 2.99 0.57 11.01
CA HIS A 18 1.83 1.40 10.73
C HIS A 18 1.37 1.23 9.28
N THR A 19 2.27 1.29 8.30
CA THR A 19 1.92 1.10 6.88
C THR A 19 1.41 -0.32 6.61
N LEU A 20 1.90 -1.32 7.34
CA LEU A 20 1.48 -2.70 7.18
C LEU A 20 0.07 -2.96 7.73
N VAL A 21 -0.29 -2.32 8.85
CA VAL A 21 -1.67 -2.30 9.35
C VAL A 21 -2.61 -1.65 8.34
N VAL A 22 -2.18 -0.54 7.74
CA VAL A 22 -2.94 0.15 6.69
C VAL A 22 -3.21 -0.76 5.49
N GLU A 23 -2.18 -1.47 5.04
CA GLU A 23 -2.29 -2.43 3.95
C GLU A 23 -3.25 -3.59 4.28
N LEU A 24 -3.19 -4.12 5.50
CA LEU A 24 -4.10 -5.18 5.95
C LEU A 24 -5.56 -4.70 6.02
N CYS A 25 -5.80 -3.49 6.52
CA CYS A 25 -7.13 -2.87 6.51
C CYS A 25 -7.67 -2.73 5.08
N PHE A 26 -6.83 -2.36 4.11
CA PHE A 26 -7.23 -2.32 2.72
C PHE A 26 -7.56 -3.71 2.17
N TYR A 27 -6.77 -4.73 2.46
CA TYR A 27 -7.08 -6.11 2.04
C TYR A 27 -8.40 -6.62 2.64
N LEU A 28 -8.66 -6.32 3.92
CA LEU A 28 -9.93 -6.62 4.56
C LEU A 28 -11.09 -5.87 3.88
N PHE A 29 -10.90 -4.60 3.51
CA PHE A 29 -11.90 -3.83 2.77
C PHE A 29 -12.21 -4.46 1.40
N VAL A 30 -11.20 -4.87 0.65
CA VAL A 30 -11.37 -5.58 -0.63
C VAL A 30 -12.07 -6.92 -0.41
N LEU A 31 -11.69 -7.66 0.63
CA LEU A 31 -12.33 -8.92 1.01
C LEU A 31 -13.83 -8.74 1.28
N PHE A 32 -14.22 -7.70 2.03
CA PHE A 32 -15.63 -7.38 2.26
C PHE A 32 -16.36 -7.07 0.94
N ILE A 33 -15.77 -6.28 0.04
CA ILE A 33 -16.37 -6.04 -1.29
C ILE A 33 -16.59 -7.35 -2.04
N LEU A 34 -15.65 -8.30 -1.97
CA LEU A 34 -15.77 -9.60 -2.63
C LEU A 34 -16.88 -10.46 -2.01
N ILE A 35 -16.91 -10.59 -0.67
CA ILE A 35 -17.93 -11.38 0.05
C ILE A 35 -19.34 -10.87 -0.26
N PHE A 36 -19.55 -9.55 -0.26
CA PHE A 36 -20.85 -8.93 -0.53
C PHE A 36 -21.13 -8.72 -2.03
N LYS A 37 -20.27 -9.21 -2.92
CA LYS A 37 -20.38 -9.02 -4.39
C LYS A 37 -20.54 -7.54 -4.78
N GLY A 38 -19.90 -6.64 -4.03
CA GLY A 38 -20.02 -5.18 -4.15
C GLY A 38 -19.33 -4.59 -5.38
N TRP A 39 -18.68 -5.39 -6.22
CA TRP A 39 -17.94 -4.94 -7.40
C TRP A 39 -18.78 -4.12 -8.38
N ASN A 40 -20.05 -4.49 -8.57
CA ASN A 40 -20.98 -3.76 -9.44
C ASN A 40 -21.31 -2.36 -8.91
N LYS A 41 -21.14 -2.13 -7.61
CA LYS A 41 -21.43 -0.88 -6.91
C LYS A 41 -20.15 -0.16 -6.47
N ILE A 42 -18.98 -0.54 -6.99
CA ILE A 42 -17.69 -0.03 -6.50
C ILE A 42 -17.56 1.49 -6.62
N LEU A 43 -18.09 2.10 -7.70
CA LEU A 43 -18.10 3.55 -7.82
C LEU A 43 -18.96 4.22 -6.74
N LEU A 44 -20.10 3.63 -6.38
CA LEU A 44 -20.94 4.13 -5.29
C LEU A 44 -20.20 4.02 -3.96
N ILE A 45 -19.53 2.90 -3.70
CA ILE A 45 -18.72 2.71 -2.49
C ILE A 45 -17.61 3.77 -2.40
N ILE A 46 -16.88 4.01 -3.50
CA ILE A 46 -15.85 5.06 -3.56
C ILE A 46 -16.46 6.44 -3.32
N THR A 47 -17.60 6.76 -3.93
CA THR A 47 -18.30 8.03 -3.69
C THR A 47 -18.68 8.19 -2.22
N VAL A 48 -19.25 7.15 -1.60
CA VAL A 48 -19.60 7.18 -0.18
C VAL A 48 -18.36 7.38 0.69
N LEU A 49 -17.25 6.70 0.41
CA LEU A 49 -16.00 6.89 1.15
C LEU A 49 -15.46 8.32 1.02
N LEU A 50 -15.43 8.89 -0.19
CA LEU A 50 -14.98 10.26 -0.40
C LEU A 50 -15.91 11.29 0.28
N SER A 51 -17.23 11.04 0.26
CA SER A 51 -18.21 11.84 1.00
C SER A 51 -17.99 11.73 2.51
N LEU A 52 -17.69 10.55 3.03
CA LEU A 52 -17.34 10.36 4.44
C LEU A 52 -16.05 11.08 4.80
N PHE A 53 -15.07 11.20 3.89
CA PHE A 53 -13.88 12.04 4.14
C PHE A 53 -14.21 13.53 4.16
N ALA A 54 -15.12 13.99 3.28
CA ALA A 54 -15.63 15.36 3.31
C ALA A 54 -16.40 15.67 4.59
N ILE A 55 -17.11 14.72 5.20
CA ILE A 55 -17.81 14.94 6.47
C ILE A 55 -16.85 14.77 7.65
N GLY A 56 -15.97 13.76 7.58
CA GLY A 56 -15.02 13.41 8.63
C GLY A 56 -13.99 14.49 8.93
N GLN A 57 -13.80 15.48 8.05
CA GLN A 57 -12.95 16.63 8.34
C GLN A 57 -13.46 17.48 9.52
N PHE A 58 -14.74 17.40 9.86
CA PHE A 58 -15.33 18.09 11.01
C PHE A 58 -15.18 17.33 12.33
N PHE A 59 -14.72 16.08 12.28
CA PHE A 59 -14.55 15.22 13.46
C PHE A 59 -13.07 14.90 13.68
N PRO A 60 -12.50 15.20 14.86
CA PRO A 60 -11.08 14.97 15.13
C PRO A 60 -10.64 13.51 14.92
N ALA A 61 -11.51 12.57 15.29
CA ALA A 61 -11.22 11.13 15.20
C ALA A 61 -11.03 10.61 13.77
N THR A 62 -11.64 11.27 12.77
CA THR A 62 -11.57 10.87 11.36
C THR A 62 -10.63 11.72 10.54
N ARG A 63 -9.95 12.70 11.16
CA ARG A 63 -9.06 13.65 10.49
C ARG A 63 -7.94 12.96 9.72
N ASN A 64 -7.54 11.73 10.05
CA ASN A 64 -6.41 11.06 9.37
C ASN A 64 -6.85 9.99 8.35
N ALA A 65 -8.15 9.75 8.20
CA ALA A 65 -8.66 8.65 7.38
C ALA A 65 -8.36 8.82 5.88
N TYR A 66 -8.35 10.04 5.34
CA TYR A 66 -8.06 10.24 3.91
C TYR A 66 -6.61 9.87 3.55
N PHE A 67 -5.63 10.04 4.46
CA PHE A 67 -4.23 9.68 4.18
C PHE A 67 -4.08 8.17 3.93
N MET A 68 -4.85 7.38 4.68
CA MET A 68 -4.84 5.93 4.62
C MET A 68 -5.44 5.38 3.33
N PHE A 69 -6.58 5.92 2.89
CA PHE A 69 -7.37 5.33 1.79
C PHE A 69 -7.17 5.98 0.42
N THR A 70 -6.69 7.23 0.36
CA THR A 70 -6.51 7.95 -0.92
C THR A 70 -5.59 7.25 -1.93
N PRO A 71 -4.45 6.61 -1.54
CA PRO A 71 -3.60 5.90 -2.50
C PRO A 71 -4.31 4.68 -3.10
N PHE A 72 -5.09 3.96 -2.29
CA PHE A 72 -5.82 2.78 -2.73
C PHE A 72 -6.99 3.15 -3.66
N ILE A 73 -7.74 4.20 -3.32
CA ILE A 73 -8.79 4.74 -4.18
C ILE A 73 -8.20 5.22 -5.51
N ALA A 74 -7.04 5.91 -5.48
CA ALA A 74 -6.34 6.32 -6.69
C ALA A 74 -6.00 5.11 -7.57
N GLY A 75 -5.41 4.06 -7.00
CA GLY A 75 -5.08 2.82 -7.70
C GLY A 75 -6.30 2.17 -8.38
N MET A 76 -7.43 2.07 -7.66
CA MET A 76 -8.67 1.54 -8.24
C MET A 76 -9.19 2.39 -9.40
N LEU A 77 -9.21 3.72 -9.24
CA LEU A 77 -9.70 4.63 -10.27
C LEU A 77 -8.80 4.62 -11.51
N PHE A 78 -7.48 4.60 -11.32
CA PHE A 78 -6.50 4.48 -12.41
C PHE A 78 -6.62 3.13 -13.15
N TYR A 79 -6.88 2.05 -12.43
CA TYR A 79 -7.22 0.76 -13.02
C TYR A 79 -8.50 0.85 -13.86
N PHE A 80 -9.55 1.52 -13.36
CA PHE A 80 -10.80 1.71 -14.10
C PHE A 80 -10.66 2.57 -15.35
N ILE A 81 -9.84 3.62 -15.30
CA ILE A 81 -9.48 4.43 -16.48
C ILE A 81 -8.80 3.54 -17.51
N ASN A 82 -7.81 2.75 -17.10
CA ASN A 82 -7.06 1.87 -18.00
C ASN A 82 -7.93 0.77 -18.62
N ALA A 83 -8.77 0.13 -17.81
CA ALA A 83 -9.62 -0.98 -18.21
C ALA A 83 -10.90 -0.53 -18.96
N LYS A 84 -11.19 0.77 -19.03
CA LYS A 84 -12.39 1.35 -19.67
C LYS A 84 -13.71 0.71 -19.21
N LYS A 85 -13.79 0.29 -17.93
CA LYS A 85 -14.93 -0.47 -17.39
C LYS A 85 -16.17 0.36 -17.05
N PHE A 86 -16.02 1.68 -16.88
CA PHE A 86 -17.09 2.57 -16.41
C PHE A 86 -17.17 3.84 -17.27
N THR A 87 -18.27 4.60 -17.10
CA THR A 87 -18.46 5.90 -17.74
C THR A 87 -17.27 6.83 -17.44
N PRO A 88 -16.53 7.31 -18.46
CA PRO A 88 -15.26 8.01 -18.26
C PRO A 88 -15.38 9.23 -17.33
N TRP A 89 -16.38 10.09 -17.55
CA TRP A 89 -16.60 11.28 -16.73
C TRP A 89 -16.70 10.97 -15.24
N LYS A 90 -17.45 9.93 -14.85
CA LYS A 90 -17.61 9.55 -13.44
C LYS A 90 -16.28 9.18 -12.79
N VAL A 91 -15.44 8.43 -13.51
CA VAL A 91 -14.15 7.97 -12.99
C VAL A 91 -13.15 9.14 -12.90
N TYR A 92 -13.10 10.02 -13.92
CA TYR A 92 -12.25 11.21 -13.88
C TYR A 92 -12.66 12.18 -12.77
N THR A 93 -13.96 12.41 -12.57
CA THR A 93 -14.45 13.27 -11.48
C THR A 93 -14.05 12.70 -10.12
N LEU A 94 -14.25 11.40 -9.89
CA LEU A 94 -13.82 10.77 -8.64
C LEU A 94 -12.29 10.79 -8.46
N ALA A 95 -11.53 10.64 -9.54
CA ALA A 95 -10.06 10.72 -9.49
C ALA A 95 -9.59 12.13 -9.12
N LEU A 96 -10.22 13.17 -9.67
CA LEU A 96 -9.96 14.55 -9.35
C LEU A 96 -10.33 14.88 -7.89
N VAL A 97 -11.50 14.44 -7.43
CA VAL A 97 -11.93 14.61 -6.04
C VAL A 97 -10.94 13.92 -5.09
N ASN A 98 -10.55 12.67 -5.38
CA ASN A 98 -9.57 11.94 -4.61
C ASN A 98 -8.19 12.63 -4.62
N PHE A 99 -7.79 13.24 -5.73
CA PHE A 99 -6.56 14.03 -5.84
C PHE A 99 -6.59 15.25 -4.91
N CYS A 100 -7.70 15.99 -4.84
CA CYS A 100 -7.86 17.10 -3.91
C CYS A 100 -7.72 16.64 -2.44
N PHE A 101 -8.28 15.47 -2.09
CA PHE A 101 -8.09 14.88 -0.77
C PHE A 101 -6.64 14.48 -0.50
N ALA A 102 -5.93 13.93 -1.49
CA ALA A 102 -4.51 13.58 -1.35
C ALA A 102 -3.64 14.82 -1.15
N LEU A 103 -3.90 15.91 -1.88
CA LEU A 103 -3.21 17.20 -1.67
C LEU A 103 -3.46 17.75 -0.28
N LYS A 104 -4.72 17.80 0.16
CA LYS A 104 -5.07 18.22 1.53
C LYS A 104 -4.37 17.35 2.57
N GLY A 105 -4.30 16.03 2.34
CA GLY A 105 -3.64 15.12 3.25
C GLY A 105 -2.13 15.32 3.32
N SER A 106 -1.49 15.68 2.21
CA SER A 106 -0.07 16.04 2.19
C SER A 106 0.22 17.32 3.00
N MET A 107 -0.70 18.28 2.99
CA MET A 107 -0.58 19.49 3.81
C MET A 107 -0.69 19.17 5.30
N LEU A 108 -1.67 18.35 5.66
CA LEU A 108 -1.87 17.94 7.06
C LEU A 108 -0.71 17.09 7.59
N LEU A 109 -0.15 16.23 6.74
CA LEU A 109 1.07 15.50 7.08
C LEU A 109 2.27 16.44 7.30
N THR A 110 2.40 17.49 6.49
CA THR A 110 3.45 18.50 6.65
C THR A 110 3.32 19.22 7.99
N GLU A 111 2.11 19.60 8.40
CA GLU A 111 1.83 20.17 9.73
C GLU A 111 2.14 19.18 10.88
N ASP A 112 1.87 17.90 10.67
CA ASP A 112 2.19 16.86 11.66
C ASP A 112 3.70 16.66 11.81
N ILE A 113 4.45 16.71 10.70
CA ILE A 113 5.92 16.63 10.71
C ILE A 113 6.52 17.82 11.46
N ASP A 114 6.08 19.05 11.15
CA ASP A 114 6.55 20.26 11.83
C ASP A 114 6.28 20.20 13.34
N ARG A 115 5.09 19.71 13.73
CA ARG A 115 4.74 19.51 15.15
C ARG A 115 5.57 18.42 15.81
N TYR A 116 5.82 17.30 15.12
CA TYR A 116 6.57 16.18 15.66
C TYR A 116 8.04 16.54 15.91
N TYR A 117 8.69 17.19 14.93
CA TYR A 117 10.09 17.60 15.05
C TYR A 117 10.28 18.92 15.81
N LYS A 118 9.19 19.64 16.10
CA LYS A 118 9.22 20.98 16.72
C LYS A 118 10.07 21.98 15.96
N ILE A 119 10.19 21.80 14.64
CA ILE A 119 10.93 22.68 13.73
C ILE A 119 9.89 23.25 12.77
N PRO A 120 9.54 24.54 12.87
CA PRO A 120 8.58 25.15 11.97
C PRO A 120 9.14 25.14 10.54
N HIS A 121 8.29 24.80 9.56
CA HIS A 121 8.64 24.76 8.14
C HIS A 121 9.76 23.77 7.79
N SER A 122 9.90 22.70 8.56
CA SER A 122 10.84 21.62 8.27
C SER A 122 10.47 20.87 6.99
N ALA A 123 9.16 20.78 6.70
CA ALA A 123 8.64 20.23 5.46
C ALA A 123 7.91 21.30 4.65
N ASN A 124 8.18 21.36 3.34
CA ASN A 124 7.62 22.36 2.44
C ASN A 124 6.36 21.82 1.73
N TYR A 125 5.22 22.49 1.97
CA TYR A 125 3.92 22.16 1.37
C TYR A 125 3.94 22.10 -0.16
N PHE A 126 4.68 22.98 -0.83
CA PHE A 126 4.78 23.00 -2.29
C PHE A 126 5.56 21.80 -2.82
N VAL A 127 6.61 21.38 -2.10
CA VAL A 127 7.39 20.20 -2.48
C VAL A 127 6.53 18.94 -2.34
N MET A 128 5.84 18.78 -1.20
CA MET A 128 4.95 17.64 -0.97
C MET A 128 3.79 17.61 -1.99
N GLY A 129 3.13 18.73 -2.21
CA GLY A 129 2.07 18.85 -3.23
C GLY A 129 2.57 18.56 -4.64
N GLY A 130 3.78 19.03 -4.97
CA GLY A 130 4.47 18.74 -6.24
C GLY A 130 4.72 17.24 -6.44
N ILE A 131 5.20 16.54 -5.40
CA ILE A 131 5.42 15.09 -5.43
C ILE A 131 4.08 14.35 -5.67
N ILE A 132 3.03 14.68 -4.92
CA ILE A 132 1.70 14.03 -5.08
C ILE A 132 1.14 14.29 -6.49
N THR A 133 1.27 15.52 -6.99
CA THR A 133 0.84 15.89 -8.34
C THR A 133 1.58 15.10 -9.40
N LEU A 134 2.91 15.01 -9.29
CA LEU A 134 3.74 14.25 -10.21
C LEU A 134 3.36 12.76 -10.22
N LEU A 135 3.10 12.17 -9.05
CA LEU A 135 2.65 10.78 -8.94
C LEU A 135 1.31 10.59 -9.63
N TYR A 136 0.30 11.41 -9.33
CA TYR A 136 -1.03 11.31 -9.95
C TYR A 136 -0.98 11.50 -11.47
N LEU A 137 -0.20 12.47 -11.95
CA LEU A 137 -0.01 12.70 -13.38
C LEU A 137 0.68 11.50 -14.05
N THR A 138 1.72 10.95 -13.42
CA THR A 138 2.43 9.77 -13.94
C THR A 138 1.49 8.58 -14.06
N PHE A 139 0.74 8.26 -13.00
CA PHE A 139 -0.24 7.18 -13.03
C PHE A 139 -1.37 7.43 -14.02
N LEU A 140 -1.84 8.68 -14.15
CA LEU A 140 -2.84 9.04 -15.15
C LEU A 140 -2.32 8.80 -16.58
N LEU A 141 -1.09 9.21 -16.88
CA LEU A 141 -0.46 9.01 -18.18
C LEU A 141 -0.23 7.52 -18.50
N ILE A 142 0.16 6.73 -17.50
CA ILE A 142 0.28 5.27 -17.62
C ILE A 142 -1.11 4.65 -17.88
N SER A 143 -2.13 5.03 -17.10
CA SER A 143 -3.49 4.53 -17.27
C SER A 143 -4.09 4.87 -18.63
N LEU A 144 -3.79 6.05 -19.15
CA LEU A 144 -4.15 6.49 -20.50
C LEU A 144 -3.32 5.83 -21.62
N LYS A 145 -2.32 5.01 -21.26
CA LYS A 145 -1.36 4.39 -22.19
C LYS A 145 -0.55 5.42 -23.00
N LYS A 146 -0.41 6.65 -22.50
CA LYS A 146 0.47 7.68 -23.08
C LYS A 146 1.94 7.43 -22.77
N ILE A 147 2.20 6.84 -21.60
CA ILE A 147 3.51 6.32 -21.22
C ILE A 147 3.40 4.81 -21.22
N ASN A 148 4.20 4.14 -22.05
CA ASN A 148 4.36 2.70 -22.01
C ASN A 148 5.67 2.40 -21.28
N ILE A 149 5.58 1.84 -20.07
CA ILE A 149 6.75 1.36 -19.33
C ILE A 149 6.90 -0.12 -19.69
N PRO A 150 7.92 -0.50 -20.47
CA PRO A 150 8.15 -1.89 -20.80
C PRO A 150 8.35 -2.70 -19.51
N GLY A 151 7.81 -3.91 -19.48
CA GLY A 151 7.97 -4.84 -18.35
C GLY A 151 9.39 -5.37 -18.24
N TYR A 152 10.37 -4.50 -17.94
CA TYR A 152 11.76 -4.88 -17.83
C TYR A 152 11.95 -5.86 -16.66
N PRO A 153 12.58 -7.02 -16.89
CA PRO A 153 12.84 -8.00 -15.83
C PRO A 153 13.61 -7.42 -14.63
N PHE A 154 14.46 -6.43 -14.89
CA PHE A 154 15.19 -5.71 -13.85
C PHE A 154 14.28 -4.90 -12.91
N LEU A 155 13.27 -4.21 -13.44
CA LEU A 155 12.30 -3.46 -12.62
C LEU A 155 11.51 -4.40 -11.70
N LYS A 156 11.17 -5.59 -12.19
CA LYS A 156 10.55 -6.64 -11.37
C LYS A 156 11.48 -7.05 -10.22
N LYS A 157 12.76 -7.33 -10.50
CA LYS A 157 13.74 -7.68 -9.46
C LYS A 157 13.94 -6.55 -8.44
N LEU A 158 13.98 -5.30 -8.88
CA LEU A 158 14.03 -4.13 -8.00
C LEU A 158 12.82 -4.06 -7.08
N GLY A 159 11.62 -4.29 -7.61
CA GLY A 159 10.39 -4.36 -6.82
C GLY A 159 10.42 -5.47 -5.77
N GLU A 160 10.98 -6.64 -6.10
CA GLU A 160 11.17 -7.74 -5.15
C GLU A 160 12.14 -7.37 -4.00
N ILE A 161 13.17 -6.57 -4.27
CA ILE A 161 14.16 -6.13 -3.25
C ILE A 161 13.62 -4.97 -2.40
N ALA A 162 12.73 -4.14 -2.96
CA ALA A 162 12.18 -2.98 -2.29
C ALA A 162 11.43 -3.34 -1.00
N TYR A 163 10.77 -4.50 -0.94
CA TYR A 163 10.05 -4.95 0.25
C TYR A 163 10.98 -5.27 1.44
N PRO A 164 11.99 -6.16 1.30
CA PRO A 164 13.01 -6.33 2.33
C PRO A 164 13.70 -5.02 2.69
N PHE A 165 14.02 -4.18 1.70
CA PHE A 165 14.66 -2.89 1.95
C PHE A 165 13.78 -2.01 2.86
N PHE A 166 12.48 -1.94 2.57
CA PHE A 166 11.51 -1.20 3.36
C PHE A 166 11.37 -1.76 4.79
N LEU A 167 11.48 -3.07 5.00
CA LEU A 167 11.45 -3.65 6.36
C LEU A 167 12.71 -3.31 7.17
N PHE A 168 13.88 -3.37 6.53
CA PHE A 168 15.17 -3.21 7.21
C PHE A 168 15.62 -1.75 7.35
N HIS A 169 14.90 -0.80 6.74
CA HIS A 169 15.40 0.57 6.63
C HIS A 169 15.64 1.26 7.99
N ILE A 170 14.84 0.92 9.00
CA ILE A 170 14.94 1.51 10.35
C ILE A 170 16.27 1.13 11.04
N PHE A 171 16.74 -0.10 10.85
CA PHE A 171 17.98 -0.59 11.47
C PHE A 171 19.19 0.10 10.85
N PHE A 172 19.16 0.32 9.53
CA PHE A 172 20.22 1.05 8.86
C PHE A 172 20.29 2.49 9.35
N LEU A 173 19.14 3.14 9.54
CA LEU A 173 19.11 4.51 10.03
C LEU A 173 19.84 4.57 11.38
N GLY A 174 19.58 3.60 12.27
CA GLY A 174 20.29 3.48 13.55
C GLY A 174 21.82 3.39 13.39
N VAL A 175 22.30 2.56 12.47
CA VAL A 175 23.74 2.44 12.16
C VAL A 175 24.29 3.76 11.60
N TYR A 176 23.57 4.39 10.68
CA TYR A 176 23.96 5.69 10.11
C TYR A 176 24.10 6.76 11.20
N TRP A 177 23.10 6.89 12.09
CA TRP A 177 23.13 7.85 13.19
C TRP A 177 24.26 7.58 14.19
N HIS A 178 24.65 6.32 14.37
CA HIS A 178 25.77 5.96 15.24
C HIS A 178 27.13 6.37 14.66
N PHE A 179 27.34 6.13 13.35
CA PHE A 179 28.65 6.35 12.70
C PHE A 179 28.80 7.70 11.98
N ARG A 180 27.74 8.51 11.86
CA ARG A 180 27.77 9.80 11.13
C ARG A 180 28.83 10.80 11.61
N ASN A 181 29.28 10.69 12.86
CA ASN A 181 30.27 11.60 13.43
C ASN A 181 31.71 11.09 13.25
N THR A 182 31.87 9.82 12.83
CA THR A 182 33.18 9.16 12.69
C THR A 182 33.57 8.99 11.23
N ILE A 183 32.58 8.82 10.34
CA ILE A 183 32.77 8.60 8.91
C ILE A 183 32.09 9.74 8.14
N GLN A 184 32.69 10.18 7.03
CA GLN A 184 32.06 11.16 6.15
C GLN A 184 30.65 10.69 5.73
N ALA A 185 29.67 11.57 5.90
CA ALA A 185 28.25 11.27 5.74
C ALA A 185 27.93 10.64 4.37
N ASP A 186 28.49 11.16 3.28
CA ASP A 186 28.23 10.67 1.93
C ASP A 186 28.76 9.25 1.73
N ILE A 187 29.98 8.97 2.17
CA ILE A 187 30.62 7.66 2.07
C ILE A 187 29.84 6.64 2.92
N LEU A 188 29.46 7.04 4.13
CA LEU A 188 28.66 6.21 5.02
C LEU A 188 27.30 5.89 4.41
N LEU A 189 26.61 6.87 3.82
CA LEU A 189 25.30 6.71 3.20
C LEU A 189 25.36 5.75 2.01
N TRP A 190 26.26 6.00 1.05
CA TRP A 190 26.39 5.16 -0.14
C TRP A 190 26.88 3.75 0.22
N GLY A 191 27.84 3.64 1.14
CA GLY A 191 28.33 2.35 1.65
C GLY A 191 27.22 1.53 2.31
N LEU A 192 26.41 2.16 3.17
CA LEU A 192 25.25 1.50 3.78
C LEU A 192 24.23 1.09 2.71
N MET A 193 23.89 1.97 1.77
CA MET A 193 22.92 1.67 0.72
C MET A 193 23.30 0.42 -0.09
N ILE A 194 24.57 0.30 -0.49
CA ILE A 194 25.09 -0.86 -1.21
C ILE A 194 25.03 -2.10 -0.31
N PHE A 195 25.52 -2.00 0.93
CA PHE A 195 25.56 -3.12 1.87
C PHE A 195 24.16 -3.67 2.18
N ILE A 196 23.20 -2.79 2.44
CA ILE A 196 21.80 -3.18 2.68
C ILE A 196 21.20 -3.77 1.41
N GLY A 197 21.46 -3.16 0.25
CA GLY A 197 21.01 -3.70 -1.04
C GLY A 197 21.44 -5.16 -1.22
N LEU A 198 22.68 -5.49 -0.84
CA LEU A 198 23.19 -6.86 -0.87
C LEU A 198 22.50 -7.77 0.17
N ILE A 199 22.30 -7.30 1.40
CA ILE A 199 21.57 -8.07 2.43
C ILE A 199 20.13 -8.35 1.98
N CYS A 200 19.41 -7.33 1.52
CA CYS A 200 18.04 -7.44 1.03
C CYS A 200 17.94 -8.36 -0.17
N TRP A 201 18.91 -8.30 -1.10
CA TRP A 201 19.00 -9.24 -2.20
C TRP A 201 19.21 -10.68 -1.70
N GLY A 202 20.11 -10.88 -0.74
CA GLY A 202 20.34 -12.18 -0.10
C GLY A 202 19.08 -12.71 0.57
N LEU A 203 18.39 -11.91 1.37
CA LEU A 203 17.14 -12.29 2.04
C LEU A 203 16.04 -12.68 1.04
N ASN A 204 15.86 -11.89 -0.02
CA ASN A 204 14.89 -12.22 -1.07
C ASN A 204 15.21 -13.58 -1.72
N VAL A 205 16.48 -13.82 -2.07
CA VAL A 205 16.91 -15.06 -2.75
C VAL A 205 16.87 -16.28 -1.82
N PHE A 206 17.40 -16.16 -0.61
CA PHE A 206 17.62 -17.30 0.29
C PHE A 206 16.46 -17.56 1.26
N VAL A 207 15.62 -16.58 1.54
CA VAL A 207 14.52 -16.72 2.51
C VAL A 207 13.16 -16.57 1.83
N GLU A 208 12.91 -15.45 1.16
CA GLU A 208 11.57 -15.14 0.65
C GLU A 208 11.16 -16.08 -0.49
N LYS A 209 12.03 -16.30 -1.48
CA LYS A 209 11.74 -17.18 -2.63
C LYS A 209 11.46 -18.63 -2.23
N PRO A 210 12.27 -19.30 -1.38
CA PRO A 210 11.96 -20.66 -0.96
C PRO A 210 10.71 -20.72 -0.08
N LEU A 211 10.53 -19.77 0.84
CA LEU A 211 9.38 -19.76 1.74
C LEU A 211 8.07 -19.51 0.96
N SER A 212 8.08 -18.60 -0.01
CA SER A 212 6.94 -18.35 -0.91
C SER A 212 6.50 -19.61 -1.66
N LYS A 213 7.46 -20.40 -2.17
CA LYS A 213 7.15 -21.69 -2.82
C LYS A 213 6.46 -22.65 -1.84
N ILE A 214 6.98 -22.79 -0.62
CA ILE A 214 6.39 -23.67 0.40
C ILE A 214 4.96 -23.22 0.75
N VAL A 215 4.76 -21.93 1.01
CA VAL A 215 3.44 -21.37 1.34
C VAL A 215 2.46 -21.56 0.18
N SER A 216 2.90 -21.36 -1.06
CA SER A 216 2.05 -21.57 -2.24
C SER A 216 1.58 -23.02 -2.35
N LEU A 217 2.46 -24.00 -2.07
CA LEU A 217 2.11 -25.42 -2.05
C LEU A 217 1.10 -25.74 -0.95
N ILE A 218 1.30 -25.18 0.25
CA ILE A 218 0.36 -25.36 1.38
C ILE A 218 -1.00 -24.76 1.04
N LEU A 219 -1.06 -23.55 0.46
CA LEU A 219 -2.31 -22.91 0.06
C LEU A 219 -3.05 -23.71 -1.02
N VAL A 220 -2.35 -24.18 -2.04
CA VAL A 220 -2.94 -25.04 -3.09
C VAL A 220 -3.47 -26.33 -2.51
N PHE A 221 -2.72 -26.96 -1.59
CA PHE A 221 -3.16 -28.17 -0.89
C PHE A 221 -4.44 -27.91 -0.09
N ILE A 222 -4.46 -26.87 0.75
CA ILE A 222 -5.63 -26.48 1.54
C ILE A 222 -6.83 -26.20 0.63
N PHE A 223 -6.64 -25.42 -0.43
CA PHE A 223 -7.71 -25.07 -1.37
C PHE A 223 -8.27 -26.31 -2.08
N ASN A 224 -7.42 -27.25 -2.48
CA ASN A 224 -7.85 -28.52 -3.08
C ASN A 224 -8.62 -29.40 -2.11
N VAL A 225 -8.23 -29.43 -0.82
CA VAL A 225 -8.96 -30.16 0.23
C VAL A 225 -10.37 -29.57 0.40
N PHE A 226 -10.49 -28.24 0.50
CA PHE A 226 -11.80 -27.59 0.63
C PHE A 226 -12.66 -27.76 -0.63
N ARG A 227 -12.08 -27.61 -1.83
CA ARG A 227 -12.79 -27.82 -3.10
C ARG A 227 -13.29 -29.25 -3.27
N LYS A 228 -12.52 -30.27 -2.84
CA LYS A 228 -12.93 -31.67 -2.92
C LYS A 228 -14.11 -31.97 -1.99
N ARG A 229 -14.20 -31.28 -0.85
CA ARG A 229 -15.31 -31.38 0.11
C ARG A 229 -16.62 -30.80 -0.45
N ASP A 230 -16.56 -29.65 -1.14
CA ASP A 230 -17.74 -29.06 -1.80
C ASP A 230 -18.31 -29.94 -2.93
N ILE A 231 -17.45 -30.67 -3.65
CA ILE A 231 -17.89 -31.58 -4.71
C ILE A 231 -18.56 -32.83 -4.13
N SER A 232 -18.04 -33.40 -3.02
CA SER A 232 -18.63 -34.61 -2.41
C SER A 232 -19.97 -34.33 -1.72
N VAL A 233 -20.12 -33.17 -1.06
CA VAL A 233 -21.39 -32.76 -0.43
C VAL A 233 -22.47 -32.54 -1.48
N LYS A 234 -22.12 -31.98 -2.65
CA LYS A 234 -23.07 -31.76 -3.74
C LYS A 234 -23.45 -33.05 -4.49
N SER A 235 -22.59 -34.06 -4.50
CA SER A 235 -22.93 -35.39 -5.05
C SER A 235 -23.84 -36.19 -4.13
N GLU A 236 -23.64 -36.14 -2.81
CA GLU A 236 -24.52 -36.84 -1.84
C GLU A 236 -25.94 -36.25 -1.81
N SER A 237 -26.10 -34.93 -1.97
CA SER A 237 -27.43 -34.30 -2.02
C SER A 237 -28.24 -34.64 -3.27
N LEU A 238 -27.57 -35.06 -4.36
CA LEU A 238 -28.23 -35.45 -5.62
C LEU A 238 -28.60 -36.94 -5.65
N THR A 239 -27.95 -37.79 -4.86
CA THR A 239 -28.27 -39.22 -4.74
C THR A 239 -29.47 -39.53 -3.86
N HIS A 240 -29.98 -38.57 -3.08
CA HIS A 240 -31.20 -38.73 -2.28
C HIS A 240 -32.46 -38.11 -2.93
N GLN A 241 -32.37 -37.67 -4.19
CA GLN A 241 -33.49 -37.13 -4.97
C GLN A 241 -33.95 -38.03 -6.14
N PHE A 242 -33.49 -39.27 -6.18
CA PHE A 242 -33.97 -40.29 -7.12
C PHE A 242 -34.43 -41.54 -6.37
#